data_AF-A0A183LVW2-F1
#
_entry.id   AF-A0A183LVW2-F1
#
_cell.length_a   1.000
_cell.length_b   1.000
_cell.length_c   1.000
_cell.angle_alpha   90.00
_cell.angle_beta   90.00
_cell.angle_gamma   90.00
#
_symmetry.space_group_name_H-M   'P 1'
#
loop_
_entity.id
_entity.type
_entity.pdbx_description
1 polymer ?
#
loop_
_entity_poly.entity_id
_entity_poly.type
_entity_poly.pdbx_seq_one_letter_code
_entity_poly.pdbx_strand_id
1 'polypeptide(L)'
;MSCQAFSKNIGPALIAWFLLIFLTVLYLVFICWDFSKETSYAFTVCHSLLFFFVVSAFGKATFMDPGYYAMGVPGEKMTTVEKGSPRTVMYKSVDINGVSTRLKWCVTCEFYRPPRCSHCSICKHCIDTFDHHCPWLNNCIGKRNYRYFFSFLLTLTLHMIIVFGVSMTYVLMRTNELSHYKVIIAIGVLILVGLLLLPVLGLTGFHIFLVSKGRTTNEQVTSKYDLDMNPYDRGLCKNWLHIFCTSQPPILNRPNVAEVDMWEISYNGKPIKHRQTSNLRSGSNNYKLSDTFVS
;
A
#
# COMPACT_ATOMS: atom_id res chain seq x y z
N MET A 1 4.01 10.96 11.90
CA MET A 1 4.18 9.78 12.79
C MET A 1 4.62 10.24 14.16
N SER A 2 4.01 9.78 15.26
CA SER A 2 4.63 9.97 16.57
C SER A 2 5.89 9.09 16.66
N CYS A 3 7.00 9.65 17.11
CA CYS A 3 8.31 8.98 17.11
C CYS A 3 8.31 7.65 17.90
N GLN A 4 7.37 7.50 18.86
CA GLN A 4 7.25 6.32 19.72
C GLN A 4 6.70 5.08 18.99
N ALA A 5 5.76 5.23 18.06
CA ALA A 5 5.16 4.08 17.36
C ALA A 5 6.11 3.46 16.32
N PHE A 6 6.93 4.29 15.67
CA PHE A 6 7.94 3.85 14.71
C PHE A 6 9.05 3.01 15.36
N SER A 7 9.44 3.34 16.60
CA SER A 7 10.58 2.72 17.28
C SER A 7 10.33 1.31 17.83
N LYS A 8 9.10 1.00 18.28
CA LYS A 8 8.87 -0.23 19.08
C LYS A 8 8.92 -1.53 18.27
N ASN A 9 8.71 -1.49 16.95
CA ASN A 9 8.62 -2.68 16.09
C ASN A 9 9.42 -2.56 14.78
N ILE A 10 10.51 -1.78 14.76
CA ILE A 10 11.32 -1.59 13.54
C ILE A 10 12.12 -2.84 13.15
N GLY A 11 12.32 -3.78 14.08
CA GLY A 11 13.16 -4.98 13.90
C GLY A 11 12.90 -5.77 12.61
N PRO A 12 11.66 -6.23 12.34
CA PRO A 12 11.34 -6.95 11.11
C PRO A 12 11.68 -6.18 9.83
N ALA A 13 11.47 -4.86 9.82
CA ALA A 13 11.83 -4.03 8.67
C ALA A 13 13.34 -3.95 8.46
N LEU A 14 14.13 -3.78 9.53
CA LEU A 14 15.59 -3.81 9.44
C LEU A 14 16.11 -5.16 8.93
N ILE A 15 15.51 -6.26 9.39
CA ILE A 15 15.83 -7.60 8.90
C ILE A 15 15.51 -7.73 7.42
N ALA A 16 14.35 -7.24 6.96
CA ALA A 16 13.98 -7.28 5.54
C ALA A 16 14.95 -6.47 4.67
N TRP A 17 15.32 -5.25 5.08
CA TRP A 17 16.33 -4.43 4.41
C TRP A 17 17.69 -5.13 4.34
N PHE A 18 18.13 -5.69 5.47
CA PHE A 18 19.40 -6.41 5.56
C PHE A 18 19.41 -7.62 4.64
N LEU A 19 18.41 -8.51 4.74
CA LEU A 19 18.32 -9.71 3.91
C LEU A 19 18.28 -9.38 2.42
N LEU A 20 17.48 -8.39 2.02
CA LEU A 20 17.38 -7.96 0.62
C LEU A 20 18.74 -7.49 0.07
N ILE A 21 19.43 -6.60 0.78
CA ILE A 21 20.69 -6.02 0.32
C ILE A 21 21.83 -7.04 0.44
N PHE A 22 22.00 -7.66 1.60
CA PHE A 22 23.10 -8.56 1.88
C PHE A 22 23.12 -9.78 0.95
N LEU A 23 21.98 -10.47 0.80
CA LEU A 23 21.90 -11.65 -0.06
C LEU A 23 22.10 -11.29 -1.53
N THR A 24 21.58 -10.13 -1.96
CA THR A 24 21.79 -9.69 -3.34
C THR A 24 23.25 -9.30 -3.59
N VAL A 25 23.92 -8.64 -2.65
CA VAL A 25 25.35 -8.31 -2.77
C VAL A 25 26.22 -9.58 -2.81
N LEU A 26 25.96 -10.55 -1.93
CA LEU A 26 26.65 -11.85 -1.97
C LEU A 26 26.47 -12.52 -3.33
N TYR A 27 25.23 -12.55 -3.83
CA TYR A 27 24.92 -13.09 -5.15
C TYR A 27 25.66 -12.34 -6.27
N LEU A 28 25.59 -11.00 -6.31
CA LEU A 28 26.20 -10.21 -7.39
C LEU A 28 27.71 -10.39 -7.43
N VAL A 29 28.37 -10.38 -6.26
CA VAL A 29 29.84 -10.43 -6.15
C VAL A 29 30.39 -11.84 -6.38
N PHE A 30 29.81 -12.86 -5.74
CA PHE A 30 30.41 -14.21 -5.72
C PHE A 30 29.85 -15.17 -6.76
N ILE A 31 28.67 -14.88 -7.32
CA ILE A 31 27.93 -15.80 -8.20
C ILE A 31 27.72 -15.15 -9.57
N CYS A 32 27.00 -14.03 -9.61
CA CYS A 32 26.61 -13.35 -10.85
C CYS A 32 27.83 -12.87 -11.65
N TRP A 33 28.84 -12.31 -10.98
CA TRP A 33 30.06 -11.85 -11.64
C TRP A 33 30.76 -12.97 -12.42
N ASP A 34 31.01 -14.11 -11.77
CA ASP A 34 31.69 -15.24 -12.43
C ASP A 34 30.80 -15.88 -13.51
N PHE A 35 29.50 -16.02 -13.24
CA PHE A 35 28.53 -16.48 -14.25
C PHE A 35 28.49 -15.56 -15.49
N SER A 36 28.64 -14.25 -15.30
CA SER A 36 28.58 -13.26 -16.39
C SER A 36 29.82 -13.27 -17.29
N LYS A 37 30.98 -13.72 -16.78
CA LYS A 37 32.19 -13.90 -17.59
C LYS A 37 32.02 -15.01 -18.63
N GLU A 38 31.24 -16.05 -18.29
CA GLU A 38 31.00 -17.21 -19.14
C GLU A 38 29.82 -17.01 -20.10
N THR A 39 28.91 -16.08 -19.79
CA THR A 39 27.66 -15.87 -20.54
C THR A 39 27.61 -14.50 -21.21
N SER A 40 27.36 -13.44 -20.44
CA SER A 40 27.38 -12.05 -20.89
C SER A 40 27.30 -11.07 -19.72
N TYR A 41 28.12 -10.02 -19.73
CA TYR A 41 28.01 -8.91 -18.76
C TYR A 41 26.69 -8.14 -18.86
N ALA A 42 25.98 -8.22 -20.00
CA ALA A 42 24.66 -7.59 -20.15
C ALA A 42 23.66 -8.15 -19.13
N PHE A 43 23.79 -9.44 -18.77
CA PHE A 43 22.97 -10.07 -17.74
C PHE A 43 23.13 -9.38 -16.38
N THR A 44 24.38 -9.14 -15.95
CA THR A 44 24.67 -8.46 -14.67
C THR A 44 24.15 -7.02 -14.66
N VAL A 45 24.25 -6.31 -15.78
CA VAL A 45 23.68 -4.94 -15.90
C VAL A 45 22.16 -4.98 -15.76
N CYS A 46 21.47 -5.83 -16.52
CA CYS A 46 20.02 -5.97 -16.46
C CYS A 46 19.53 -6.38 -15.07
N HIS A 47 20.21 -7.33 -14.42
CA HIS A 47 19.85 -7.79 -13.08
C HIS A 47 20.13 -6.72 -12.02
N SER A 48 21.21 -5.95 -12.16
CA SER A 48 21.49 -4.81 -11.26
C SER A 48 20.45 -3.70 -11.39
N LEU A 49 19.95 -3.43 -12.60
CA LEU A 49 18.83 -2.51 -12.83
C LEU A 49 17.53 -3.01 -12.20
N LEU A 50 17.22 -4.30 -12.33
CA LEU A 50 16.10 -4.93 -11.64
C LEU A 50 16.23 -4.77 -10.12
N PHE A 51 17.41 -5.05 -9.56
CA PHE A 51 17.65 -4.91 -8.13
C PHE A 51 17.48 -3.45 -7.65
N PHE A 52 17.99 -2.48 -8.41
CA PHE A 52 17.76 -1.06 -8.12
C PHE A 52 16.27 -0.71 -8.10
N PHE A 53 15.48 -1.25 -9.04
CA PHE A 53 14.03 -1.06 -9.05
C PHE A 53 13.37 -1.70 -7.82
N VAL A 54 13.76 -2.93 -7.45
CA VAL A 54 13.25 -3.61 -6.24
C VAL A 54 13.51 -2.77 -4.99
N VAL A 55 14.73 -2.29 -4.80
CA VAL A 55 15.12 -1.44 -3.66
C VAL A 55 14.34 -0.12 -3.65
N SER A 56 14.17 0.49 -4.82
CA SER A 56 13.40 1.75 -4.96
C SER A 56 11.92 1.55 -4.63
N ALA A 57 11.31 0.46 -5.09
CA ALA A 57 9.93 0.11 -4.80
C ALA A 57 9.74 -0.23 -3.31
N PHE A 58 10.66 -1.00 -2.74
CA PHE A 58 10.69 -1.31 -1.30
C PHE A 58 10.78 -0.04 -0.47
N GLY A 59 11.74 0.84 -0.79
CA GLY A 59 11.91 2.15 -0.15
C GLY A 59 10.67 3.02 -0.23
N LYS A 60 10.02 3.12 -1.40
CA LYS A 60 8.76 3.86 -1.52
C LYS A 60 7.64 3.22 -0.68
N ALA A 61 7.52 1.90 -0.64
CA ALA A 61 6.53 1.23 0.19
C ALA A 61 6.78 1.46 1.69
N THR A 62 8.05 1.45 2.12
CA THR A 62 8.49 1.69 3.51
C THR A 62 8.23 3.12 3.95
N PHE A 63 8.68 4.12 3.18
CA PHE A 63 8.78 5.50 3.65
C PHE A 63 7.67 6.43 3.16
N MET A 64 6.87 6.03 2.18
CA MET A 64 5.78 6.88 1.68
C MET A 64 4.58 6.89 2.64
N ASP A 65 3.97 8.08 2.78
CA ASP A 65 2.65 8.21 3.41
C ASP A 65 1.62 7.29 2.74
N PRO A 66 0.99 6.36 3.46
CA PRO A 66 0.06 5.38 2.89
C PRO A 66 -1.32 5.96 2.55
N GLY A 67 -1.63 7.18 2.98
CA GLY A 67 -2.93 7.81 2.91
C GLY A 67 -3.49 8.10 4.30
N TYR A 68 -2.70 8.71 5.19
CA TYR A 68 -3.19 9.06 6.53
C TYR A 68 -4.27 10.14 6.44
N TYR A 69 -5.45 9.87 7.02
CA TYR A 69 -6.43 10.92 7.28
C TYR A 69 -6.00 11.75 8.49
N ALA A 70 -6.26 13.06 8.42
CA ALA A 70 -6.18 13.92 9.58
C ALA A 70 -7.25 13.57 10.63
N MET A 71 -6.97 13.90 11.88
CA MET A 71 -7.98 13.81 12.96
C MET A 71 -9.08 14.86 12.72
N GLY A 72 -10.30 14.52 13.11
CA GLY A 72 -11.43 15.45 13.19
C GLY A 72 -11.18 16.55 14.22
N VAL A 73 -12.05 17.57 14.21
CA VAL A 73 -11.98 18.69 15.14
C VAL A 73 -12.52 18.25 16.50
N PRO A 74 -11.71 18.28 17.57
CA PRO A 74 -12.18 17.91 18.91
C PRO A 74 -13.31 18.82 19.36
N GLY A 75 -14.43 18.23 19.79
CA GLY A 75 -15.61 18.98 20.24
C GLY A 75 -16.62 19.28 19.15
N GLU A 76 -16.31 19.03 17.87
CA GLU A 76 -17.29 18.88 16.80
C GLU A 76 -17.96 17.51 16.91
N LYS A 77 -18.49 17.20 18.10
CA LYS A 77 -19.44 16.11 18.26
C LYS A 77 -20.66 16.52 17.43
N MET A 78 -20.93 15.75 16.40
CA MET A 78 -22.11 15.83 15.53
C MET A 78 -23.27 16.55 16.22
N THR A 79 -23.45 17.83 15.87
CA THR A 79 -24.52 18.71 16.36
C THR A 79 -25.88 18.38 15.75
N THR A 80 -26.01 17.25 15.06
CA THR A 80 -27.29 16.72 14.56
C THR A 80 -27.73 15.49 15.34
N VAL A 81 -27.53 15.50 16.66
CA VAL A 81 -28.23 14.60 17.56
C VAL A 81 -29.54 15.29 17.95
N GLU A 82 -30.65 14.85 17.36
CA GLU A 82 -31.93 14.93 18.05
C GLU A 82 -31.76 14.26 19.41
N LYS A 83 -31.87 15.06 20.47
CA LYS A 83 -31.79 14.61 21.86
C LYS A 83 -32.84 13.52 22.09
N GLY A 84 -32.46 12.24 22.09
CA GLY A 84 -33.42 11.20 22.50
C GLY A 84 -33.07 9.73 22.34
N SER A 85 -32.16 9.31 21.44
CA SER A 85 -31.98 7.86 21.20
C SER A 85 -30.77 7.24 21.92
N PRO A 86 -30.92 6.07 22.57
CA PRO A 86 -29.86 5.42 23.33
C PRO A 86 -28.83 4.79 22.39
N ARG A 87 -27.56 5.23 22.50
CA ARG A 87 -26.29 4.59 22.07
C ARG A 87 -26.35 3.62 20.88
N THR A 88 -27.09 3.94 19.83
CA THR A 88 -27.06 3.20 18.58
C THR A 88 -25.82 3.66 17.83
N VAL A 89 -24.96 2.72 17.44
CA VAL A 89 -23.81 3.01 16.57
C VAL A 89 -24.39 3.64 15.30
N MET A 90 -24.29 4.97 15.18
CA MET A 90 -24.91 5.76 14.12
C MET A 90 -24.25 5.42 12.80
N TYR A 91 -24.77 4.44 12.07
CA TYR A 91 -24.33 4.14 10.71
C TYR A 91 -24.88 5.19 9.75
N LYS A 92 -24.01 5.92 9.06
CA LYS A 92 -24.40 6.72 7.89
C LYS A 92 -24.30 5.81 6.67
N SER A 93 -25.37 5.62 5.91
CA SER A 93 -25.33 4.84 4.67
C SER A 93 -25.02 5.74 3.48
N VAL A 94 -24.15 5.28 2.59
CA VAL A 94 -23.84 5.92 1.30
C VAL A 94 -23.99 4.89 0.19
N ASP A 95 -24.48 5.31 -0.97
CA ASP A 95 -24.55 4.44 -2.15
C ASP A 95 -23.25 4.53 -2.95
N ILE A 96 -22.71 3.38 -3.36
CA ILE A 96 -21.48 3.29 -4.13
C ILE A 96 -21.74 2.35 -5.30
N ASN A 97 -21.90 2.90 -6.50
CA ASN A 97 -22.23 2.15 -7.71
C ASN A 97 -23.43 1.21 -7.53
N GLY A 98 -24.49 1.66 -6.84
CA GLY A 98 -25.70 0.88 -6.57
C GLY A 98 -25.60 -0.07 -5.37
N VAL A 99 -24.50 -0.01 -4.58
CA VAL A 99 -24.31 -0.79 -3.37
C VAL A 99 -24.32 0.12 -2.14
N SER A 100 -25.33 -0.06 -1.29
CA SER A 100 -25.47 0.69 -0.03
C SER A 100 -24.41 0.25 1.00
N THR A 101 -23.46 1.13 1.28
CA THR A 101 -22.36 0.89 2.23
C THR A 101 -22.57 1.69 3.50
N ARG A 102 -22.48 1.02 4.66
CA ARG A 102 -22.55 1.68 5.97
C ARG A 102 -21.19 2.22 6.41
N LEU A 103 -21.12 3.53 6.63
CA LEU A 103 -19.97 4.22 7.20
C LEU A 103 -19.92 4.01 8.72
N LYS A 104 -18.71 3.79 9.24
CA LYS A 104 -18.46 3.59 10.68
C LYS A 104 -17.77 4.81 11.26
N TRP A 105 -18.23 5.26 12.43
CA TRP A 105 -17.54 6.29 13.20
C TRP A 105 -16.21 5.78 13.75
N CYS A 106 -15.14 6.58 13.63
CA CYS A 106 -13.87 6.32 14.30
C CYS A 106 -13.80 7.12 15.60
N VAL A 107 -13.83 6.45 16.75
CA VAL A 107 -13.73 7.14 18.06
C VAL A 107 -12.37 7.80 18.24
N THR A 108 -11.28 7.15 17.80
CA THR A 108 -9.92 7.69 17.95
C THR A 108 -9.65 8.91 17.07
N CYS A 109 -10.17 8.89 15.84
CA CYS A 109 -9.91 9.96 14.88
C CYS A 109 -11.04 10.98 14.79
N GLU A 110 -12.18 10.73 15.43
CA GLU A 110 -13.33 11.63 15.54
C GLU A 110 -13.95 12.03 14.18
N PHE A 111 -14.11 11.07 13.26
CA PHE A 111 -14.87 11.28 12.02
C PHE A 111 -15.49 9.97 11.49
N TYR A 112 -16.44 10.10 10.56
CA TYR A 112 -17.00 8.96 9.80
C TYR A 112 -16.00 8.46 8.77
N ARG A 113 -15.53 7.23 8.93
CA ARG A 113 -14.56 6.62 8.00
C ARG A 113 -15.15 6.57 6.59
N PRO A 114 -14.51 7.20 5.59
CA PRO A 114 -14.89 7.06 4.20
C PRO A 114 -14.91 5.60 3.73
N PRO A 115 -15.53 5.31 2.59
CA PRO A 115 -15.51 3.96 2.03
C PRO A 115 -14.07 3.42 1.88
N ARG A 116 -13.88 2.14 2.20
CA ARG A 116 -12.59 1.42 2.23
C ARG A 116 -11.55 1.98 3.22
N CYS A 117 -11.87 3.00 4.01
CA CYS A 117 -11.01 3.49 5.09
C CYS A 117 -11.15 2.62 6.35
N SER A 118 -10.01 2.26 6.96
CA SER A 118 -9.96 1.56 8.25
C SER A 118 -8.96 2.20 9.20
N HIS A 119 -9.23 2.10 10.50
CA HIS A 119 -8.31 2.56 11.55
C HIS A 119 -7.26 1.50 11.83
N CYS A 120 -5.99 1.85 11.69
CA CYS A 120 -4.89 0.99 12.11
C CYS A 120 -4.58 1.22 13.59
N SER A 121 -4.78 0.20 14.43
CA SER A 121 -4.51 0.26 15.87
C SER A 121 -3.03 0.42 16.21
N ILE A 122 -2.12 0.08 15.28
CA ILE A 122 -0.67 0.22 15.44
C ILE A 122 -0.25 1.65 15.09
N CYS A 123 -0.61 2.14 13.90
CA CYS A 123 -0.27 3.49 13.46
C CYS A 123 -1.12 4.59 14.14
N LYS A 124 -2.24 4.23 14.80
CA LYS A 124 -3.19 5.13 15.45
C LYS A 124 -3.83 6.17 14.53
N HIS A 125 -3.94 5.85 13.25
CA HIS A 125 -4.55 6.71 12.23
C HIS A 125 -5.48 5.89 11.34
N CYS A 126 -6.47 6.57 10.79
CA CYS A 126 -7.29 6.06 9.70
C CYS A 126 -6.52 6.16 8.37
N ILE A 127 -6.53 5.09 7.59
CA ILE A 127 -5.80 4.98 6.32
C ILE A 127 -6.80 4.88 5.18
N ASP A 128 -6.64 5.71 4.14
CA ASP A 128 -7.42 5.64 2.91
C ASP A 128 -7.14 4.33 2.15
N THR A 129 -8.21 3.64 1.75
CA THR A 129 -8.19 2.33 1.08
C THR A 129 -7.22 1.39 1.79
N PHE A 130 -7.47 1.16 3.08
CA PHE A 130 -6.60 0.37 3.94
C PHE A 130 -6.50 -1.08 3.43
N ASP A 131 -5.27 -1.55 3.27
CA ASP A 131 -4.98 -2.93 2.92
C ASP A 131 -4.58 -3.73 4.17
N HIS A 132 -3.44 -3.39 4.77
CA HIS A 132 -2.96 -3.99 6.01
C HIS A 132 -1.88 -3.12 6.67
N HIS A 133 -1.48 -3.47 7.89
CA HIS A 133 -0.22 -2.99 8.46
C HIS A 133 0.86 -4.03 8.22
N CYS A 134 1.98 -3.64 7.61
CA CYS A 134 3.07 -4.54 7.24
C CYS A 134 4.25 -4.36 8.18
N PRO A 135 4.56 -5.34 9.06
CA PRO A 135 5.71 -5.25 9.96
C PRO A 135 7.05 -5.19 9.20
N TRP A 136 7.15 -5.88 8.06
CA TRP A 136 8.34 -5.92 7.20
C TRP A 136 8.68 -4.58 6.53
N LEU A 137 7.72 -3.66 6.49
CA LEU A 137 7.90 -2.30 6.00
C LEU A 137 7.87 -1.27 7.13
N ASN A 138 7.49 -1.69 8.35
CA ASN A 138 7.15 -0.80 9.46
C ASN A 138 6.19 0.34 9.04
N ASN A 139 5.24 0.03 8.15
CA ASN A 139 4.31 1.00 7.59
C ASN A 139 2.96 0.33 7.26
N CYS A 140 1.90 1.13 7.17
CA CYS A 140 0.65 0.68 6.57
C CYS A 140 0.77 0.60 5.06
N ILE A 141 0.02 -0.32 4.46
CA ILE A 141 -0.26 -0.34 3.04
C ILE A 141 -1.66 0.23 2.83
N GLY A 142 -1.74 1.28 2.03
CA GLY A 142 -2.97 2.00 1.72
C GLY A 142 -2.91 2.61 0.31
N LYS A 143 -3.89 3.45 -0.01
CA LYS A 143 -4.10 3.98 -1.37
C LYS A 143 -2.86 4.59 -2.01
N ARG A 144 -2.05 5.33 -1.25
CA ARG A 144 -0.92 6.11 -1.79
C ARG A 144 0.31 5.25 -2.08
N ASN A 145 0.54 4.18 -1.30
CA ASN A 145 1.74 3.36 -1.41
C ASN A 145 1.50 1.93 -1.93
N TYR A 146 0.23 1.50 -2.08
CA TYR A 146 -0.11 0.16 -2.58
C TYR A 146 0.55 -0.16 -3.92
N ARG A 147 0.62 0.80 -4.86
CA ARG A 147 1.27 0.60 -6.17
C ARG A 147 2.74 0.18 -6.03
N TYR A 148 3.45 0.79 -5.09
CA TYR A 148 4.88 0.52 -4.86
C TYR A 148 5.08 -0.79 -4.12
N PHE A 149 4.22 -1.09 -3.14
CA PHE A 149 4.19 -2.39 -2.48
C PHE A 149 3.95 -3.53 -3.47
N PHE A 150 2.97 -3.38 -4.36
CA PHE A 150 2.66 -4.41 -5.35
C PHE A 150 3.75 -4.55 -6.42
N SER A 151 4.29 -3.43 -6.93
CA SER A 151 5.49 -3.46 -7.79
C SER A 151 6.68 -4.14 -7.11
N PHE A 152 6.91 -3.86 -5.82
CA PHE A 152 7.94 -4.51 -5.02
C PHE A 152 7.73 -6.02 -4.96
N LEU A 153 6.52 -6.52 -4.64
CA LEU A 153 6.26 -7.96 -4.58
C LEU A 153 6.52 -8.67 -5.93
N LEU A 154 6.02 -8.10 -7.03
CA LEU A 154 6.20 -8.67 -8.37
C LEU A 154 7.68 -8.72 -8.76
N THR A 155 8.39 -7.61 -8.57
CA THR A 155 9.81 -7.52 -8.98
C THR A 155 10.75 -8.24 -8.02
N LEU A 156 10.44 -8.28 -6.72
CA LEU A 156 11.16 -9.12 -5.76
C LEU A 156 11.01 -10.59 -6.11
N THR A 157 9.80 -11.05 -6.43
CA THR A 157 9.58 -12.45 -6.83
C THR A 157 10.38 -12.81 -8.07
N LEU A 158 10.37 -11.96 -9.10
CA LEU A 158 11.20 -12.15 -10.29
C LEU A 158 12.70 -12.17 -9.94
N HIS A 159 13.16 -11.21 -9.14
CA HIS A 159 14.55 -11.14 -8.67
C HIS A 159 14.97 -12.43 -7.95
N MET A 160 14.15 -12.93 -7.03
CA MET A 160 14.43 -14.15 -6.27
C MET A 160 14.44 -15.41 -7.15
N ILE A 161 13.54 -15.52 -8.14
CA ILE A 161 13.55 -16.62 -9.11
C ILE A 161 14.85 -16.63 -9.91
N ILE A 162 15.31 -15.45 -10.38
CA ILE A 162 16.58 -15.33 -11.12
C ILE A 162 17.77 -15.69 -10.22
N VAL A 163 17.83 -15.14 -9.00
CA VAL A 163 18.90 -15.46 -8.03
C VAL A 163 18.95 -16.95 -7.72
N PHE A 164 17.79 -17.58 -7.49
CA PHE A 164 17.69 -19.01 -7.23
C PHE A 164 18.18 -19.83 -8.43
N GLY A 165 17.69 -19.53 -9.64
CA GLY A 165 18.05 -20.25 -10.86
C GLY A 165 19.54 -20.14 -11.16
N VAL A 166 20.11 -18.93 -11.13
CA VAL A 166 21.55 -18.73 -11.39
C VAL A 166 22.41 -19.37 -10.31
N SER A 167 22.03 -19.27 -9.03
CA SER A 167 22.78 -19.92 -7.95
C SER A 167 22.74 -21.45 -8.08
N MET A 168 21.60 -22.02 -8.46
CA MET A 168 21.46 -23.45 -8.73
C MET A 168 22.37 -23.87 -9.90
N THR A 169 22.31 -23.18 -11.04
CA THR A 169 23.17 -23.45 -12.19
C THR A 169 24.65 -23.33 -11.83
N TYR A 170 25.03 -22.29 -11.07
CA TYR A 170 26.41 -22.08 -10.63
C TYR A 170 26.95 -23.25 -9.81
N VAL A 171 26.15 -23.79 -8.88
CA VAL A 171 26.51 -24.96 -8.07
C VAL A 171 26.59 -26.23 -8.93
N LEU A 172 25.61 -26.45 -9.82
CA LEU A 172 25.57 -27.63 -10.69
C LEU A 172 26.75 -27.69 -11.68
N MET A 173 27.25 -26.55 -12.13
CA MET A 173 28.44 -26.48 -12.98
C MET A 173 29.76 -26.75 -12.24
N ARG A 174 29.74 -26.72 -10.89
CA ARG A 174 30.93 -26.79 -10.02
C ARG A 174 30.81 -27.89 -8.97
N THR A 175 30.14 -28.99 -9.32
CA THR A 175 29.93 -30.15 -8.42
C THR A 175 31.23 -30.84 -8.00
N ASN A 176 32.31 -30.70 -8.78
CA ASN A 176 33.64 -31.22 -8.41
C ASN A 176 34.41 -30.29 -7.45
N GLU A 177 33.88 -29.09 -7.16
CA GLU A 177 34.56 -28.03 -6.38
C GLU A 177 33.72 -27.59 -5.18
N LEU A 178 32.92 -28.48 -4.59
CA LEU A 178 31.98 -28.14 -3.51
C LEU A 178 32.66 -27.55 -2.25
N SER A 179 33.95 -27.82 -2.04
CA SER A 179 34.75 -27.25 -0.95
C SER A 179 35.24 -25.81 -1.23
N HIS A 180 35.09 -25.31 -2.46
CA HIS A 180 35.52 -23.97 -2.81
C HIS A 180 34.58 -22.91 -2.19
N TYR A 181 35.13 -21.90 -1.53
CA TYR A 181 34.37 -20.92 -0.74
C TYR A 181 33.22 -20.24 -1.51
N LYS A 182 33.42 -19.94 -2.81
CA LYS A 182 32.36 -19.36 -3.67
C LYS A 182 31.17 -20.32 -3.86
N VAL A 183 31.44 -21.62 -3.98
CA VAL A 183 30.39 -22.64 -4.13
C VAL A 183 29.64 -22.82 -2.81
N ILE A 184 30.36 -22.79 -1.67
CA ILE A 184 29.76 -22.79 -0.33
C ILE A 184 28.83 -21.57 -0.14
N ILE A 185 29.28 -20.37 -0.53
CA ILE A 185 28.45 -19.15 -0.51
C ILE A 185 27.22 -19.33 -1.40
N ALA A 186 27.40 -19.85 -2.62
CA ALA A 186 26.29 -20.09 -3.55
C ALA A 186 25.25 -21.06 -3.00
N ILE A 187 25.67 -22.14 -2.33
CA ILE A 187 24.78 -23.07 -1.63
C ILE A 187 24.02 -22.35 -0.50
N GLY A 188 24.70 -21.53 0.30
CA GLY A 188 24.07 -20.75 1.36
C GLY A 188 23.02 -19.76 0.83
N VAL A 189 23.34 -19.03 -0.24
CA VAL A 189 22.39 -18.14 -0.94
C VAL A 189 21.22 -18.95 -1.50
N LEU A 190 21.48 -20.07 -2.17
CA LEU A 190 20.46 -20.93 -2.76
C LEU A 190 19.45 -21.43 -1.72
N ILE A 191 19.93 -21.95 -0.59
CA ILE A 191 19.09 -22.46 0.50
C ILE A 191 18.24 -21.32 1.07
N LEU A 192 18.87 -20.19 1.44
CA LEU A 192 18.16 -19.10 2.09
C LEU A 192 17.16 -18.41 1.16
N VAL A 193 17.53 -18.17 -0.11
CA VAL A 193 16.61 -17.63 -1.11
C VAL A 193 15.48 -18.62 -1.41
N GLY A 194 15.77 -19.92 -1.51
CA GLY A 194 14.75 -20.96 -1.71
C GLY A 194 13.71 -21.00 -0.59
N LEU A 195 14.17 -20.94 0.68
CA LEU A 195 13.29 -20.89 1.85
C LEU A 195 12.41 -19.63 1.87
N LEU A 196 12.97 -18.47 1.52
CA LEU A 196 12.24 -17.21 1.49
C LEU A 196 11.33 -17.06 0.26
N LEU A 197 11.64 -17.73 -0.85
CA LEU A 197 10.89 -17.64 -2.10
C LEU A 197 9.48 -18.20 -1.95
N LEU A 198 9.30 -19.31 -1.21
CA LEU A 198 7.99 -19.94 -1.03
C LEU A 198 6.93 -19.00 -0.43
N PRO A 199 7.14 -18.35 0.74
CA PRO A 199 6.16 -17.42 1.29
C PRO A 199 5.99 -16.15 0.43
N VAL A 200 7.06 -15.66 -0.21
CA VAL A 200 6.99 -14.48 -1.09
C VAL A 200 6.17 -14.77 -2.35
N LEU A 201 6.33 -15.95 -2.94
CA LEU A 201 5.55 -16.40 -4.09
C LEU A 201 4.07 -16.54 -3.73
N GLY A 202 3.77 -17.13 -2.58
CA GLY A 202 2.39 -17.25 -2.07
C GLY A 202 1.74 -15.88 -1.83
N LEU A 203 2.46 -14.95 -1.20
CA LEU A 203 1.99 -13.58 -0.98
C LEU A 203 1.76 -12.83 -2.31
N THR A 204 2.66 -13.00 -3.27
CA THR A 204 2.54 -12.40 -4.60
C THR A 204 1.32 -12.93 -5.35
N GLY A 205 1.11 -14.24 -5.33
CA GLY A 205 -0.09 -14.88 -5.90
C GLY A 205 -1.38 -14.37 -5.25
N PHE A 206 -1.38 -14.23 -3.91
CA PHE A 206 -2.52 -13.67 -3.19
C PHE A 206 -2.84 -12.23 -3.61
N HIS A 207 -1.85 -11.35 -3.71
CA HIS A 207 -2.09 -9.98 -4.16
C HIS A 207 -2.45 -9.87 -5.64
N ILE A 208 -1.94 -10.76 -6.50
CA ILE A 208 -2.40 -10.90 -7.89
C ILE A 208 -3.90 -11.20 -7.92
N PHE A 209 -4.37 -12.13 -7.10
CA PHE A 209 -5.80 -12.44 -6.97
C PHE A 209 -6.62 -11.24 -6.48
N LEU A 210 -6.16 -10.56 -5.42
CA LEU A 210 -6.85 -9.40 -4.86
C LEU A 210 -6.98 -8.25 -5.86
N VAL A 211 -5.88 -7.90 -6.54
CA VAL A 211 -5.88 -6.86 -7.59
C VAL A 211 -6.82 -7.26 -8.71
N SER A 212 -6.80 -8.53 -9.13
CA SER A 212 -7.68 -9.04 -10.18
C SER A 212 -9.17 -8.91 -9.83
N LYS A 213 -9.52 -8.96 -8.53
CA LYS A 213 -10.90 -8.78 -8.01
C LYS A 213 -11.22 -7.37 -7.53
N GLY A 214 -10.28 -6.42 -7.64
CA GLY A 214 -10.47 -5.05 -7.15
C GLY A 214 -10.65 -4.95 -5.62
N ARG A 215 -10.12 -5.91 -4.85
CA ARG A 215 -10.28 -6.01 -3.39
C ARG A 215 -8.98 -5.64 -2.67
N THR A 216 -9.09 -5.08 -1.47
CA THR A 216 -7.95 -5.01 -0.53
C THR A 216 -7.87 -6.28 0.32
N THR A 217 -6.72 -6.53 0.94
CA THR A 217 -6.55 -7.62 1.93
C THR A 217 -7.57 -7.46 3.05
N ASN A 218 -7.71 -6.25 3.61
CA ASN A 218 -8.70 -5.97 4.66
C ASN A 218 -10.12 -6.37 4.23
N GLU A 219 -10.53 -6.04 3.01
CA GLU A 219 -11.87 -6.39 2.50
C GLU A 219 -12.05 -7.89 2.33
N GLN A 220 -11.01 -8.60 1.90
CA GLN A 220 -11.02 -10.06 1.76
C GLN A 220 -11.08 -10.76 3.12
N VAL A 221 -10.24 -10.38 4.09
CA VAL A 221 -10.19 -11.05 5.40
C VAL A 221 -11.38 -10.71 6.30
N THR A 222 -12.06 -9.59 6.03
CA THR A 222 -13.30 -9.20 6.74
C THR A 222 -14.57 -9.63 5.99
N SER A 223 -14.43 -10.39 4.90
CA SER A 223 -15.56 -10.91 4.10
C SER A 223 -16.54 -9.82 3.66
N LYS A 224 -16.04 -8.62 3.38
CA LYS A 224 -16.90 -7.42 3.20
C LYS A 224 -17.82 -7.51 1.99
N TYR A 225 -17.45 -8.30 0.99
CA TYR A 225 -18.19 -8.46 -0.27
C TYR A 225 -18.39 -9.96 -0.61
N ASP A 226 -18.57 -10.81 0.39
CA ASP A 226 -18.83 -12.24 0.15
C ASP A 226 -20.31 -12.49 -0.20
N LEU A 227 -21.22 -11.70 0.37
CA LEU A 227 -22.66 -11.75 0.09
C LEU A 227 -23.11 -10.68 -0.92
N ASP A 228 -22.35 -9.58 -1.01
CA ASP A 228 -22.67 -8.41 -1.83
C ASP A 228 -21.72 -8.30 -3.03
N MET A 229 -22.19 -7.67 -4.11
CA MET A 229 -21.35 -7.31 -5.25
C MET A 229 -20.24 -6.35 -4.80
N ASN A 230 -19.01 -6.55 -5.30
CA ASN A 230 -17.91 -5.61 -5.04
C ASN A 230 -18.07 -4.36 -5.93
N PRO A 231 -18.47 -3.19 -5.40
CA PRO A 231 -18.70 -2.01 -6.22
C PRO A 231 -17.41 -1.39 -6.79
N TYR A 232 -16.24 -1.88 -6.36
CA TYR A 232 -14.93 -1.41 -6.82
C TYR A 232 -14.30 -2.30 -7.89
N ASP A 233 -14.88 -3.47 -8.19
CA ASP A 233 -14.39 -4.32 -9.26
C ASP A 233 -14.79 -3.73 -10.63
N ARG A 234 -13.79 -3.43 -11.46
CA ARG A 234 -13.95 -2.86 -12.81
C ARG A 234 -13.65 -3.89 -13.90
N GLY A 235 -13.42 -5.14 -13.52
CA GLY A 235 -12.89 -6.20 -14.38
C GLY A 235 -11.36 -6.25 -14.39
N LEU A 236 -10.83 -7.44 -14.72
CA LEU A 236 -9.42 -7.80 -14.59
C LEU A 236 -8.46 -6.70 -15.08
N CYS A 237 -8.48 -6.38 -16.37
CA CYS A 237 -7.53 -5.42 -16.95
C CYS A 237 -7.67 -4.01 -16.35
N LYS A 238 -8.91 -3.55 -16.12
CA LYS A 238 -9.16 -2.21 -15.58
C LYS A 238 -8.71 -2.10 -14.12
N ASN A 239 -8.79 -3.17 -13.34
CA ASN A 239 -8.28 -3.19 -11.97
C ASN A 239 -6.75 -3.08 -11.95
N TRP A 240 -6.06 -3.80 -12.83
CA TRP A 240 -4.60 -3.71 -12.96
C TRP A 240 -4.14 -2.31 -13.41
N LEU A 241 -4.78 -1.77 -14.45
CA LEU A 241 -4.53 -0.41 -14.91
C LEU A 241 -4.84 0.62 -13.82
N HIS A 242 -5.85 0.39 -12.98
CA HIS A 242 -6.14 1.27 -11.86
C HIS A 242 -4.97 1.36 -10.86
N ILE A 243 -4.27 0.26 -10.60
CA ILE A 243 -3.11 0.24 -9.69
C ILE A 243 -1.90 0.96 -10.30
N PHE A 244 -1.58 0.69 -11.57
CA PHE A 244 -0.34 1.14 -12.19
C PHE A 244 -0.44 2.48 -12.95
N CYS A 245 -1.61 2.78 -13.52
CA CYS A 245 -1.78 3.90 -14.45
C CYS A 245 -2.57 5.07 -13.88
N THR A 246 -3.05 5.00 -12.63
CA THR A 246 -3.67 6.17 -12.00
C THR A 246 -2.63 7.18 -11.54
N SER A 247 -2.98 8.46 -11.61
CA SER A 247 -2.20 9.54 -11.00
C SER A 247 -1.94 9.26 -9.52
N GLN A 248 -0.79 9.70 -9.03
CA GLN A 248 -0.47 9.59 -7.60
C GLN A 248 -1.56 10.32 -6.80
N PRO A 249 -2.22 9.69 -5.82
CA PRO A 249 -3.23 10.38 -5.02
C PRO A 249 -2.60 11.58 -4.29
N PRO A 250 -3.36 12.65 -3.98
CA PRO A 250 -2.87 13.79 -3.21
C PRO A 250 -2.62 13.39 -1.74
N ILE A 251 -1.80 14.17 -1.03
CA ILE A 251 -1.64 13.99 0.43
C ILE A 251 -2.93 14.50 1.06
N LEU A 252 -3.52 13.70 1.93
CA LEU A 252 -4.69 14.10 2.70
C LEU A 252 -4.19 14.98 3.85
N ASN A 253 -4.00 16.27 3.56
CA ASN A 253 -3.83 17.27 4.60
C ASN A 253 -5.15 17.41 5.37
N ARG A 254 -5.13 18.11 6.51
CA ARG A 254 -6.37 18.40 7.24
C ARG A 254 -7.41 18.92 6.26
N PRO A 255 -8.57 18.25 6.13
CA PRO A 255 -9.70 18.92 5.55
C PRO A 255 -10.01 20.11 6.47
N ASN A 256 -9.93 21.33 5.94
CA ASN A 256 -10.85 22.34 6.44
C ASN A 256 -12.24 21.72 6.31
N VAL A 257 -13.14 21.94 7.27
CA VAL A 257 -14.48 21.31 7.36
C VAL A 257 -15.18 21.13 5.99
N ALA A 258 -14.96 22.07 5.07
CA ALA A 258 -15.36 22.00 3.66
C ALA A 258 -14.93 20.76 2.85
N GLU A 259 -13.81 20.09 3.15
CA GLU A 259 -13.36 18.87 2.44
C GLU A 259 -14.07 17.60 2.96
N VAL A 260 -14.48 17.58 4.24
CA VAL A 260 -15.37 16.53 4.76
C VAL A 260 -16.72 16.63 4.05
N ASP A 261 -17.20 17.85 3.85
CA ASP A 261 -18.37 18.14 3.01
C ASP A 261 -18.12 17.82 1.53
N MET A 262 -16.90 18.00 1.01
CA MET A 262 -16.56 17.73 -0.40
C MET A 262 -16.65 16.25 -0.76
N TRP A 263 -16.34 15.33 0.17
CA TRP A 263 -16.64 13.90 0.00
C TRP A 263 -18.14 13.62 -0.02
N GLU A 264 -18.94 14.34 0.77
CA GLU A 264 -20.40 14.25 0.71
C GLU A 264 -20.95 14.81 -0.62
N ILE A 265 -20.37 15.89 -1.14
CA ILE A 265 -20.74 16.52 -2.41
C ILE A 265 -20.40 15.60 -3.60
N SER A 266 -19.22 14.97 -3.59
CA SER A 266 -18.77 14.09 -4.68
C SER A 266 -19.54 12.76 -4.77
N TYR A 267 -20.14 12.29 -3.67
CA TYR A 267 -20.87 11.01 -3.64
C TYR A 267 -22.40 11.15 -3.56
N ASN A 268 -22.95 12.20 -2.95
CA ASN A 268 -24.41 12.41 -2.87
C ASN A 268 -24.96 13.32 -3.98
N GLY A 269 -24.12 13.87 -4.87
CA GLY A 269 -24.56 14.68 -6.01
C GLY A 269 -25.38 15.92 -5.66
N LYS A 270 -25.38 16.36 -4.40
CA LYS A 270 -26.11 17.53 -3.93
C LYS A 270 -25.19 18.45 -3.13
N PRO A 271 -24.97 19.70 -3.59
CA PRO A 271 -24.27 20.69 -2.78
C PRO A 271 -25.12 20.99 -1.54
N ILE A 272 -24.53 20.84 -0.36
CA ILE A 272 -25.13 21.32 0.89
C ILE A 272 -25.17 22.85 0.77
N LYS A 273 -26.36 23.45 0.69
CA LYS A 273 -26.51 24.89 0.82
C LYS A 273 -26.10 25.27 2.24
N HIS A 274 -24.93 25.88 2.40
CA HIS A 274 -24.61 26.55 3.66
C HIS A 274 -25.68 27.59 3.94
N ARG A 275 -26.38 27.44 5.07
CA ARG A 275 -27.11 28.55 5.67
C ARG A 275 -26.05 29.55 6.07
N GLN A 276 -25.94 30.65 5.32
CA GLN A 276 -25.11 31.79 5.70
C GLN A 276 -25.48 32.18 7.14
N THR A 277 -24.60 31.88 8.08
CA THR A 277 -24.58 32.61 9.33
C THR A 277 -23.97 33.96 8.99
N SER A 278 -24.86 34.93 8.79
CA SER A 278 -24.51 36.34 8.75
C SER A 278 -23.75 36.68 10.03
N ASN A 279 -22.44 36.84 9.92
CA ASN A 279 -21.60 37.82 10.60
C ASN A 279 -20.14 37.35 10.53
N LEU A 280 -19.40 37.87 9.56
CA LEU A 280 -18.02 38.31 9.71
C LEU A 280 -17.63 39.13 8.46
N ARG A 281 -16.89 40.20 8.71
CA ARG A 281 -16.70 41.38 7.88
C ARG A 281 -15.92 41.13 6.58
N SER A 282 -16.14 42.06 5.66
CA SER A 282 -15.57 42.25 4.32
C SER A 282 -14.10 41.85 4.13
N GLY A 283 -13.83 41.22 2.98
CA GLY A 283 -12.51 41.12 2.38
C GLY A 283 -12.63 40.50 0.98
N SER A 284 -12.86 41.35 -0.02
CA SER A 284 -12.89 40.95 -1.44
C SER A 284 -11.54 40.40 -1.87
N ASN A 285 -11.49 39.21 -2.45
CA ASN A 285 -10.48 38.86 -3.45
C ASN A 285 -11.05 37.78 -4.39
N ASN A 286 -11.25 38.17 -5.64
CA ASN A 286 -11.68 37.32 -6.74
C ASN A 286 -10.53 36.39 -7.16
N TYR A 287 -10.74 35.08 -7.10
CA TYR A 287 -9.97 34.12 -7.90
C TYR A 287 -10.95 33.24 -8.66
N LYS A 288 -10.92 33.38 -10.00
CA LYS A 288 -11.62 32.53 -10.97
C LYS A 288 -11.11 31.08 -10.83
N LEU A 289 -12.00 30.15 -10.54
CA LEU A 289 -11.78 28.73 -10.79
C LEU A 289 -11.78 28.50 -12.31
N SER A 290 -10.66 28.06 -12.86
CA SER A 290 -10.55 27.57 -14.23
C SER A 290 -11.06 26.13 -14.29
N ASP A 291 -12.10 25.92 -15.10
CA ASP A 291 -12.64 24.63 -15.49
C ASP A 291 -11.57 23.76 -16.16
N THR A 292 -11.35 22.54 -15.66
CA THR A 292 -10.90 21.39 -16.46
C THR A 292 -11.11 20.09 -15.67
N PHE A 293 -12.31 19.51 -15.82
CA PHE A 293 -12.55 18.08 -15.58
C PHE A 293 -13.55 17.60 -16.65
N VAL A 294 -13.05 17.32 -17.84
CA VAL A 294 -13.61 16.33 -18.77
C VAL A 294 -12.45 15.69 -19.53
N SER A 295 -12.02 14.51 -19.09
CA SER A 295 -11.59 13.32 -19.87
C SER A 295 -10.82 12.34 -18.97
#